data_AF-A0A5S5DN65-F1
#
_entry.id   AF-A0A5S5DN65-F1
#
_cell.length_a   1.000
_cell.length_b   1.000
_cell.length_c   1.000
_cell.angle_alpha   90.00
_cell.angle_beta   90.00
_cell.angle_gamma   90.00
#
_symmetry.space_group_name_H-M   'P 1'
#
loop_
_entity.id
_entity.type
_entity.pdbx_description
1 polymer ?
#
loop_
_entity_poly.entity_id
_entity_poly.type
_entity_poly.pdbx_seq_one_letter_code
_entity_poly.pdbx_strand_id
1 'polypeptide(L)'
;MLGIGMVWGNILAVLYSILSGSLPLHEMGVYMGTFNFLITFPQVVNVFLGGYIVKYAFGGSPVYSLVTAAVLFFVAAFSALRIKQD
;
A
#
# COMPACT_ATOMS: atom_id res chain seq x y z
N MET A 1 1.06 -16.36 9.73
CA MET A 1 2.11 -15.40 9.31
C MET A 1 2.67 -15.69 7.91
N LEU A 2 2.90 -16.95 7.51
CA LEU A 2 3.42 -17.29 6.18
C LEU A 2 2.65 -16.65 5.00
N GLY A 3 1.31 -16.70 5.01
CA GLY A 3 0.49 -16.08 3.95
C GLY A 3 0.63 -14.56 3.88
N ILE A 4 0.67 -13.88 5.04
CA ILE A 4 0.84 -12.42 5.12
C ILE A 4 2.23 -12.03 4.61
N GLY A 5 3.28 -12.78 4.99
CA GLY A 5 4.65 -12.53 4.54
C GLY A 5 4.82 -12.69 3.03
N MET A 6 4.22 -13.75 2.44
CA MET A 6 4.23 -13.95 0.98
C MET A 6 3.54 -12.80 0.24
N VAL A 7 2.37 -12.37 0.72
CA VAL A 7 1.63 -11.25 0.11
C VAL A 7 2.40 -9.94 0.24
N TRP A 8 2.95 -9.64 1.42
CA TRP A 8 3.69 -8.41 1.68
C TRP A 8 4.96 -8.29 0.82
N GLY A 9 5.76 -9.37 0.76
CA GLY A 9 6.96 -9.41 -0.06
C GLY A 9 6.64 -9.25 -1.55
N ASN A 10 5.57 -9.89 -2.03
CA ASN A 10 5.19 -9.83 -3.44
C ASN A 10 4.73 -8.43 -3.87
N ILE A 11 3.91 -7.75 -3.06
CA ILE A 11 3.43 -6.39 -3.37
C ILE A 11 4.60 -5.43 -3.53
N LEU A 12 5.58 -5.48 -2.62
CA LEU A 12 6.77 -4.64 -2.72
C LEU A 12 7.58 -5.02 -3.97
N ALA A 13 7.91 -6.30 -4.15
CA ALA A 13 8.74 -6.76 -5.26
C ALA A 13 8.19 -6.34 -6.64
N VAL A 14 6.88 -6.47 -6.87
CA VAL A 14 6.24 -6.08 -8.13
C VAL A 14 6.37 -4.58 -8.39
N LEU A 15 6.14 -3.73 -7.39
CA LEU A 15 6.24 -2.28 -7.56
C LEU A 15 7.68 -1.83 -7.79
N TYR A 16 8.64 -2.39 -7.05
CA TYR A 16 10.07 -2.12 -7.27
C TYR A 16 10.53 -2.56 -8.67
N SER A 17 10.03 -3.70 -9.16
CA SER A 17 10.34 -4.18 -10.50
C SER A 17 9.83 -3.21 -11.57
N ILE A 18 8.57 -2.78 -11.47
CA ILE A 18 7.98 -1.80 -12.40
C ILE A 18 8.78 -0.50 -12.38
N LEU A 19 9.12 0.00 -11.19
CA LEU A 19 9.83 1.26 -11.04
C LEU A 19 11.29 1.18 -11.54
N SER A 20 11.99 0.09 -11.26
CA SER A 20 13.37 -0.13 -11.73
C SER A 20 13.47 -0.22 -13.25
N GLY A 21 12.41 -0.69 -13.94
CA GLY A 21 12.37 -0.79 -15.39
C GLY A 21 12.20 0.54 -16.12
N SER A 22 11.68 1.57 -15.43
CA SER A 22 11.36 2.88 -16.04
C SER A 22 12.33 4.01 -15.66
N LEU A 23 13.34 3.76 -14.81
CA LEU A 23 14.21 4.81 -14.26
C LEU A 23 15.65 4.74 -14.80
N PRO A 24 16.29 5.91 -15.04
CA PRO A 24 17.72 5.97 -15.37
C PRO A 24 18.59 5.55 -14.16
N LEU A 25 19.57 4.66 -14.39
CA LEU A 25 20.44 4.09 -13.34
C LEU A 25 21.15 5.14 -12.48
N HIS A 26 21.42 6.33 -13.04
CA HIS A 26 22.14 7.40 -12.36
C HIS A 26 21.40 7.93 -11.11
N GLU A 27 20.07 7.93 -11.11
CA GLU A 27 19.26 8.52 -10.04
C GLU A 27 18.38 7.50 -9.32
N MET A 28 18.56 6.21 -9.60
CA MET A 28 17.75 5.13 -9.04
C MET A 28 17.65 5.22 -7.51
N GLY A 29 18.71 5.62 -6.80
CA GLY A 29 18.68 5.81 -5.35
C GLY A 29 17.70 6.89 -4.87
N VAL A 30 17.63 8.04 -5.55
CA VAL A 30 16.75 9.15 -5.18
C VAL A 30 15.29 8.78 -5.46
N TYR A 31 15.00 8.19 -6.62
CA TYR A 31 13.65 7.77 -6.98
C TYR A 31 13.14 6.60 -6.10
N MET A 32 14.02 5.64 -5.76
CA MET A 32 13.67 4.56 -4.83
C MET A 32 13.42 5.07 -3.41
N GLY A 33 14.15 6.12 -2.98
CA GLY A 33 13.93 6.79 -1.71
C GLY A 33 12.57 7.50 -1.66
N THR A 34 12.25 8.29 -2.69
CA THR A 34 10.95 8.96 -2.80
C THR A 34 9.79 7.95 -2.89
N PHE A 35 9.97 6.83 -3.58
CA PHE A 35 8.95 5.77 -3.63
C PHE A 35 8.68 5.14 -2.25
N ASN A 36 9.72 4.82 -1.49
CA ASN A 36 9.58 4.34 -0.11
C ASN A 36 8.85 5.37 0.78
N PHE A 37 9.14 6.65 0.58
CA PHE A 37 8.47 7.73 1.30
C PHE A 37 6.97 7.77 0.96
N LEU A 38 6.59 7.57 -0.30
CA LEU A 38 5.19 7.48 -0.72
C LEU A 38 4.45 6.28 -0.12
N ILE A 39 5.11 5.15 0.12
CA ILE A 39 4.52 4.00 0.83
C ILE A 39 4.36 4.32 2.32
N THR A 40 5.40 4.92 2.92
CA THR A 40 5.47 5.13 4.37
C THR A 40 4.54 6.25 4.83
N PHE A 41 4.40 7.33 4.05
CA PHE A 41 3.57 8.47 4.40
C PHE A 41 2.10 8.11 4.73
N PRO A 42 1.32 7.43 3.87
CA PRO A 42 -0.04 7.02 4.20
C PRO A 42 -0.06 6.00 5.34
N GLN A 43 0.96 5.16 5.48
CA GLN A 43 1.07 4.21 6.59
C GLN A 43 1.23 4.94 7.93
N VAL A 44 2.06 5.99 7.98
CA VAL A 44 2.21 6.86 9.15
C VAL A 44 0.88 7.55 9.47
N VAL A 45 0.24 8.14 8.47
CA VAL A 45 -1.09 8.76 8.63
C VAL A 45 -2.10 7.75 9.20
N ASN A 46 -2.10 6.51 8.73
CA ASN A 46 -2.96 5.45 9.26
C ASN A 46 -2.60 5.06 10.70
N VAL A 47 -1.33 5.06 11.10
CA VAL A 47 -0.95 4.82 12.51
C VAL A 47 -1.46 5.94 13.41
N PHE A 48 -1.39 7.20 12.96
CA PHE A 48 -1.89 8.35 13.72
C PHE A 48 -3.42 8.42 13.77
N LEU A 49 -4.10 8.22 12.64
CA LEU A 49 -5.57 8.38 12.53
C LEU A 49 -6.34 7.09 12.76
N GLY A 50 -5.73 5.92 12.55
CA GLY A 50 -6.42 4.63 12.57
C GLY A 50 -7.10 4.34 13.90
N GLY A 51 -6.45 4.68 15.02
CA GLY A 51 -7.07 4.55 16.35
C GLY A 51 -8.29 5.46 16.55
N TYR A 52 -8.25 6.69 16.02
CA TYR A 52 -9.38 7.61 16.03
C TYR A 52 -10.52 7.10 15.14
N ILE A 53 -10.20 6.61 13.95
CA ILE A 53 -11.18 6.06 13.01
C ILE A 53 -11.88 4.83 13.62
N VAL A 54 -11.14 3.91 14.24
CA VAL A 54 -11.72 2.74 14.93
C VAL A 54 -12.67 3.17 16.06
N LYS A 55 -12.26 4.17 16.85
CA LYS A 55 -13.03 4.63 18.02
C LYS A 55 -14.29 5.40 17.63
N TYR A 56 -14.22 6.29 16.64
CA TYR A 56 -15.31 7.20 16.29
C TYR A 56 -16.15 6.71 15.10
N ALA A 57 -15.55 6.09 14.08
CA ALA A 57 -16.29 5.63 12.89
C ALA A 57 -16.77 4.18 13.02
N PHE A 58 -16.02 3.32 13.73
CA PHE A 58 -16.32 1.88 13.85
C PHE A 58 -16.83 1.46 15.24
N GLY A 59 -17.14 2.41 16.12
CA GLY A 59 -17.73 2.15 17.44
C GLY A 59 -16.86 1.31 18.37
N GLY A 60 -15.53 1.31 18.16
CA GLY A 60 -14.57 0.54 18.96
C GLY A 60 -14.38 -0.91 18.50
N SER A 61 -14.99 -1.34 17.40
CA SER A 61 -14.80 -2.69 16.84
C SER A 61 -13.74 -2.69 15.71
N PRO A 62 -12.50 -3.18 15.95
CA PRO A 62 -11.45 -3.22 14.95
C PRO A 62 -11.76 -4.14 13.76
N VAL A 63 -12.73 -5.05 13.91
CA VAL A 63 -13.20 -5.94 12.83
C VAL A 63 -13.74 -5.15 11.64
N TYR A 64 -14.50 -4.09 11.87
CA TYR A 64 -15.05 -3.29 10.77
C TYR A 64 -13.97 -2.52 10.00
N SER A 65 -12.88 -2.13 10.66
CA SER A 65 -11.72 -1.53 9.98
C SER A 65 -11.03 -2.53 9.06
N LEU A 66 -10.92 -3.79 9.49
CA LEU A 66 -10.35 -4.86 8.66
C LEU A 66 -11.22 -5.16 7.43
N VAL A 67 -12.53 -5.23 7.61
CA VAL A 67 -13.49 -5.43 6.50
C VAL A 67 -13.42 -4.26 5.51
N THR A 68 -13.35 -3.03 6.02
CA THR A 68 -13.22 -1.82 5.17
C THR A 68 -11.91 -1.85 4.38
N ALA A 69 -10.80 -2.23 5.02
CA ALA A 69 -9.52 -2.40 4.34
C ALA A 69 -9.59 -3.47 3.24
N ALA A 70 -10.26 -4.60 3.49
CA ALA A 70 -10.45 -5.65 2.49
C ALA A 70 -11.27 -5.15 1.28
N VAL A 71 -12.36 -4.42 1.51
CA VAL A 71 -13.18 -3.84 0.44
C VAL A 71 -12.37 -2.83 -0.38
N LEU A 72 -11.63 -1.93 0.28
CA LEU A 72 -10.75 -0.98 -0.39
C LEU A 72 -9.66 -1.68 -1.21
N PHE A 73 -9.12 -2.80 -0.71
CA PHE A 73 -8.13 -3.59 -1.44
C PHE A 73 -8.71 -4.22 -2.71
N PHE A 74 -9.95 -4.72 -2.67
CA PHE A 74 -10.65 -5.21 -3.86
C PHE A 74 -10.94 -4.09 -4.87
N VAL A 75 -11.35 -2.92 -4.40
CA VAL A 75 -11.55 -1.74 -5.27
C VAL A 75 -10.22 -1.31 -5.92
N ALA A 76 -9.14 -1.29 -5.15
CA ALA A 76 -7.80 -0.99 -5.66
C ALA A 76 -7.34 -2.02 -6.70
N ALA A 77 -7.57 -3.31 -6.45
CA ALA A 77 -7.26 -4.37 -7.42
C ALA A 77 -8.05 -4.18 -8.73
N PHE A 78 -9.34 -3.85 -8.64
CA PHE A 78 -10.16 -3.57 -9.82
C PHE A 78 -9.67 -2.31 -10.57
N SER A 79 -9.28 -1.27 -9.83
CA SER A 79 -8.69 -0.07 -10.42
C SER A 79 -7.32 -0.36 -11.07
N ALA A 80 -6.52 -1.25 -10.50
CA ALA A 80 -5.23 -1.65 -11.05
C ALA A 80 -5.39 -2.40 -12.39
N LEU A 81 -6.45 -3.20 -12.55
CA LEU A 81 -6.79 -3.84 -13.84
C LEU A 81 -7.13 -2.83 -14.94
N ARG A 82 -7.52 -1.60 -14.58
CA ARG A 82 -7.78 -0.52 -15.53
C ARG A 82 -6.52 0.27 -15.92
N ILE A 83 -5.38 0.01 -15.27
CA ILE A 83 -4.12 0.65 -15.63
C ILE A 83 -3.64 0.04 -16.95
N LYS A 84 -3.63 0.86 -17.99
CA LYS A 84 -3.15 0.49 -19.31
C LYS A 84 -1.62 0.52 -19.28
N GLN A 85 -0.99 -0.65 -19.32
CA GLN A 85 0.45 -0.76 -19.56
C GLN A 85 0.66 -0.55 -21.07
N ASP A 86 0.89 0.70 -21.48
CA ASP A 86 1.43 1.03 -22.79
C ASP A 86 2.97 1.00 -22.74
#